data_AF-A0A4V3GKV3-F1
#
_entry.id   AF-A0A4V3GKV3-F1
#
_cell.length_a   1.000
_cell.length_b   1.000
_cell.length_c   1.000
_cell.angle_alpha   90.00
_cell.angle_beta   90.00
_cell.angle_gamma   90.00
#
_symmetry.space_group_name_H-M   'P 1'
#
loop_
_entity.id
_entity.type
_entity.pdbx_description
1 polymer ?
#
loop_
_entity_poly.entity_id
_entity_poly.type
_entity_poly.pdbx_seq_one_letter_code
_entity_poly.pdbx_strand_id
1 'polypeptide(L)'
;MSLFARILDVHQDWVIAKHYDEVSLSSPEPKGAFMKRLTEAFQEVVNDAFMSSGLMDLSVPTTGYFGADKDPVHYKFNFEYDPNGLKLHLCSLEARMQGEPQVYMIPKDQYRALPDAQTVYQRLHLVEKKNLPQALQARPSPAPGKAIPRHR
;
A
#
# COMPACT_ATOMS: atom_id res chain seq x y z
N MET A 1 14.92 27.82 -5.53
CA MET A 1 14.51 26.40 -5.57
C MET A 1 13.69 26.19 -6.84
N SER A 2 13.89 25.07 -7.54
CA SER A 2 13.13 24.76 -8.77
C SER A 2 11.66 24.44 -8.43
N LEU A 3 10.73 24.74 -9.35
CA LEU A 3 9.31 24.37 -9.20
C LEU A 3 9.15 22.85 -9.00
N PHE A 4 9.97 22.08 -9.70
CA PHE A 4 10.07 20.63 -9.58
C PHE A 4 10.32 20.17 -8.13
N ALA A 5 11.31 20.75 -7.44
CA ALA A 5 11.61 20.43 -6.05
C ALA A 5 10.44 20.77 -5.12
N ARG A 6 9.80 21.93 -5.35
CA ARG A 6 8.65 22.37 -4.55
C ARG A 6 7.44 21.44 -4.66
N ILE A 7 7.19 20.87 -5.85
CA ILE A 7 6.12 19.88 -6.03
C ILE A 7 6.42 18.64 -5.19
N LEU A 8 7.65 18.13 -5.25
CA LEU A 8 8.06 16.92 -4.52
C LEU A 8 8.09 17.10 -3.00
N ASP A 9 8.54 18.25 -2.49
CA ASP A 9 8.61 18.55 -1.05
C ASP A 9 7.22 18.39 -0.39
N VAL A 10 6.19 18.87 -1.07
CA VAL A 10 4.81 18.81 -0.59
C VAL A 10 4.34 17.35 -0.44
N HIS A 11 4.71 16.46 -1.37
CA HIS A 11 4.39 15.04 -1.27
C HIS A 11 5.21 14.32 -0.21
N GLN A 12 6.46 14.70 -0.03
CA GLN A 12 7.32 14.17 1.04
C GLN A 12 6.69 14.40 2.41
N ASP A 13 6.24 15.62 2.68
CA ASP A 13 5.61 15.98 3.95
C ASP A 13 4.37 15.12 4.24
N TRP A 14 3.56 14.81 3.22
CA TRP A 14 2.36 13.99 3.40
C TRP A 14 2.67 12.53 3.67
N VAL A 15 3.64 11.96 2.96
CA VAL A 15 4.06 10.57 3.15
C VAL A 15 4.64 10.38 4.55
N ILE A 16 5.47 11.33 5.01
CA ILE A 16 6.01 11.33 6.37
C ILE A 16 4.88 11.50 7.40
N ALA A 17 3.99 12.49 7.22
CA ALA A 17 2.90 12.75 8.16
C ALA A 17 1.89 11.59 8.28
N LYS A 18 1.87 10.67 7.31
CA LYS A 18 1.02 9.47 7.29
C LYS A 18 1.79 8.17 7.51
N HIS A 19 3.05 8.27 7.96
CA HIS A 19 3.89 7.14 8.37
C HIS A 19 4.22 6.16 7.23
N TYR A 20 4.38 6.66 6.01
CA TYR A 20 4.77 5.88 4.83
C TYR A 20 6.26 6.02 4.46
N ASP A 21 7.05 6.71 5.26
CA ASP A 21 8.51 6.72 5.11
C ASP A 21 9.12 5.38 5.55
N GLU A 22 10.35 5.10 5.09
CA GLU A 22 10.97 3.78 5.30
C GLU A 22 11.15 3.44 6.78
N VAL A 23 11.37 4.45 7.63
CA VAL A 23 11.55 4.27 9.07
C VAL A 23 10.23 3.86 9.71
N SER A 24 9.16 4.62 9.44
CA SER A 24 7.83 4.31 10.00
C SER A 24 7.27 2.99 9.49
N LEU A 25 7.56 2.61 8.24
CA LEU A 25 7.15 1.35 7.65
C LEU A 25 8.01 0.15 8.07
N SER A 26 9.10 0.35 8.83
CA SER A 26 10.10 -0.69 9.08
C SER A 26 10.59 -1.37 7.78
N SER A 27 10.69 -0.60 6.70
CA SER A 27 11.15 -1.08 5.40
C SER A 27 12.64 -1.42 5.46
N PRO A 28 13.12 -2.48 4.78
CA PRO A 28 14.54 -2.76 4.63
C PRO A 28 15.23 -1.78 3.66
N GLU A 29 14.46 -0.95 2.96
CA GLU A 29 14.99 0.04 2.03
C GLU A 29 15.69 1.20 2.77
N PRO A 30 16.72 1.80 2.16
CA PRO A 30 17.40 2.94 2.77
C PRO A 30 16.46 4.15 2.88
N LYS A 31 16.65 4.97 3.92
CA LYS A 31 15.89 6.21 4.13
C LYS A 31 15.90 7.07 2.86
N GLY A 32 14.72 7.48 2.42
CA GLY A 32 14.51 8.30 1.22
C GLY A 32 14.38 7.50 -0.08
N ALA A 33 14.38 6.17 -0.06
CA ALA A 33 14.19 5.33 -1.24
C ALA A 33 12.86 5.59 -1.96
N PHE A 34 11.79 5.83 -1.22
CA PHE A 34 10.48 6.24 -1.73
C PHE A 34 10.60 7.56 -2.50
N MET A 35 11.17 8.60 -1.88
CA MET A 35 11.30 9.91 -2.52
C MET A 35 12.22 9.86 -3.73
N LYS A 36 13.26 9.03 -3.70
CA LYS A 36 14.12 8.77 -4.86
C LYS A 36 13.29 8.19 -6.02
N ARG A 37 12.52 7.13 -5.78
CA ARG A 37 11.64 6.52 -6.80
C ARG A 37 10.59 7.49 -7.32
N LEU A 38 9.96 8.27 -6.45
CA LEU A 38 9.00 9.29 -6.86
C LEU A 38 9.66 10.36 -7.74
N THR A 39 10.88 10.77 -7.39
CA THR A 39 11.65 11.73 -8.17
C THR A 39 11.99 11.16 -9.56
N GLU A 40 12.48 9.92 -9.63
CA GLU A 40 12.83 9.24 -10.87
C GLU A 40 11.60 9.08 -11.77
N ALA A 41 10.50 8.52 -11.24
CA ALA A 41 9.24 8.35 -11.97
C ALA A 41 8.65 9.70 -12.44
N PHE A 42 8.77 10.75 -11.61
CA PHE A 42 8.28 12.07 -11.97
C PHE A 42 9.15 12.72 -13.05
N GLN A 43 10.47 12.53 -13.03
CA GLN A 43 11.37 13.00 -14.10
C GLN A 43 11.04 12.35 -15.44
N GLU A 44 10.79 11.04 -15.45
CA GLU A 44 10.36 10.31 -16.66
C GLU A 44 9.08 10.92 -17.23
N VAL A 45 8.06 11.07 -16.40
CA VAL A 45 6.77 11.66 -16.82
C VAL A 45 6.90 13.11 -17.28
N VAL A 46 7.72 13.94 -16.63
CA VAL A 46 7.93 15.33 -17.06
C VAL A 46 8.64 15.40 -18.41
N ASN A 47 9.59 14.50 -18.67
CA ASN A 47 10.27 14.41 -19.96
C ASN A 47 9.30 13.97 -21.06
N ASP A 48 8.42 13.02 -20.77
CA ASP A 48 7.39 12.54 -21.71
C ASP A 48 6.30 13.60 -21.96
N ALA A 49 5.94 14.38 -20.94
CA ALA A 49 4.98 15.48 -21.03
C ALA A 49 5.42 16.61 -21.97
N PHE A 50 6.73 16.72 -22.25
CA PHE A 50 7.20 17.65 -23.28
C PHE A 50 6.65 17.29 -24.67
N MET A 51 6.34 16.01 -24.91
CA MET A 51 5.87 15.50 -26.19
C MET A 51 4.35 15.28 -26.24
N SER A 52 3.66 15.34 -25.09
CA SER A 52 2.21 15.09 -24.97
C SER A 52 1.57 16.02 -23.95
N SER A 53 0.48 16.69 -24.35
CA SER A 53 -0.23 17.67 -23.51
C SER A 53 -1.29 17.05 -22.57
N GLY A 54 -1.34 15.72 -22.48
CA GLY A 54 -2.32 14.99 -21.66
C GLY A 54 -1.91 14.84 -20.19
N LEU A 55 -2.89 14.45 -19.37
CA LEU A 55 -2.62 13.97 -18.01
C LEU A 55 -1.79 12.69 -18.08
N MET A 56 -0.84 12.55 -17.16
CA MET A 56 0.08 11.42 -17.14
C MET A 56 0.07 10.72 -15.79
N ASP A 57 -0.15 9.42 -15.81
CA ASP A 57 -0.17 8.60 -14.62
C ASP A 57 1.24 8.08 -14.29
N LEU A 58 1.57 8.02 -12.99
CA LEU A 58 2.74 7.31 -12.50
C LEU A 58 2.43 6.57 -11.20
N SER A 59 3.16 5.50 -10.96
CA SER A 59 2.98 4.69 -9.76
C SER A 59 4.28 4.48 -9.01
N VAL A 60 4.25 4.66 -7.70
CA VAL A 60 5.41 4.45 -6.83
C VAL A 60 5.09 3.34 -5.83
N PRO A 61 5.74 2.17 -5.92
CA PRO A 61 5.59 1.10 -4.94
C PRO A 61 6.42 1.39 -3.68
N THR A 62 5.99 0.86 -2.54
CA THR A 62 6.79 0.70 -1.32
C THR A 62 6.28 -0.50 -0.53
N THR A 63 7.06 -1.00 0.43
CA THR A 63 6.67 -2.12 1.28
C THR A 63 6.96 -1.79 2.72
N GLY A 64 5.98 -2.01 3.60
CA GLY A 64 6.15 -1.95 5.05
C GLY A 64 6.05 -3.31 5.70
N TYR A 65 6.60 -3.43 6.90
CA TYR A 65 6.63 -4.65 7.70
C TYR A 65 6.01 -4.35 9.06
N PHE A 66 4.93 -5.03 9.39
CA PHE A 66 4.11 -4.72 10.56
C PHE A 66 4.00 -5.89 11.54
N GLY A 67 3.74 -5.56 12.81
CA GLY A 67 3.54 -6.56 13.86
C GLY A 67 4.83 -7.28 14.30
N ALA A 68 4.67 -8.26 15.19
CA ALA A 68 5.80 -9.05 15.70
C ALA A 68 6.37 -9.99 14.65
N ASP A 69 5.51 -10.51 13.77
CA ASP A 69 5.85 -11.48 12.73
C ASP A 69 6.41 -10.81 11.46
N LYS A 70 6.49 -9.47 11.44
CA LYS A 70 6.92 -8.67 10.28
C LYS A 70 6.10 -8.99 9.02
N ASP A 71 4.78 -8.89 9.14
CA ASP A 71 3.85 -9.08 8.04
C ASP A 71 4.13 -8.03 6.95
N PRO A 72 4.47 -8.45 5.71
CA PRO A 72 4.72 -7.51 4.62
C PRO A 72 3.41 -6.93 4.09
N VAL A 73 3.33 -5.61 4.01
CA VAL A 73 2.25 -4.88 3.32
C VAL A 73 2.85 -4.11 2.17
N HIS A 74 2.43 -4.45 0.96
CA HIS A 74 2.79 -3.76 -0.26
C HIS A 74 1.84 -2.61 -0.52
N TYR A 75 2.40 -1.43 -0.72
CA TYR A 75 1.68 -0.21 -1.06
C TYR A 75 2.08 0.23 -2.46
N LYS A 76 1.11 0.76 -3.21
CA LYS A 76 1.33 1.39 -4.51
C LYS A 76 0.60 2.72 -4.53
N PHE A 77 1.37 3.80 -4.58
CA PHE A 77 0.88 5.17 -4.67
C PHE A 77 0.70 5.52 -6.14
N ASN A 78 -0.51 5.89 -6.54
CA ASN A 78 -0.79 6.30 -7.92
C ASN A 78 -0.97 7.81 -7.96
N PHE A 79 -0.14 8.46 -8.76
CA PHE A 79 -0.17 9.89 -8.98
C PHE A 79 -0.58 10.21 -10.42
N GLU A 80 -1.13 11.39 -10.59
CA GLU A 80 -1.43 11.99 -11.88
C GLU A 80 -0.71 13.33 -11.97
N TYR A 81 0.09 13.51 -13.02
CA TYR A 81 0.73 14.76 -13.37
C TYR A 81 -0.11 15.51 -14.39
N ASP A 82 -0.37 16.79 -14.10
CA ASP A 82 -0.95 17.74 -15.04
C ASP A 82 0.15 18.69 -15.55
N PRO A 83 0.61 18.53 -16.81
CA PRO A 83 1.63 19.39 -17.40
C PRO A 83 1.17 20.84 -17.56
N ASN A 84 -0.14 21.07 -17.75
CA ASN A 84 -0.69 22.41 -17.95
C ASN A 84 -0.79 23.16 -16.62
N GLY A 85 -1.25 22.45 -15.59
CA GLY A 85 -1.33 22.96 -14.22
C GLY A 85 0.02 22.97 -13.48
N LEU A 86 1.03 22.25 -14.00
CA LEU A 86 2.31 21.99 -13.34
C LEU A 86 2.11 21.44 -11.93
N LYS A 87 1.22 20.46 -11.79
CA LYS A 87 0.84 19.86 -10.51
C LYS A 87 0.92 18.35 -10.55
N LEU A 88 1.36 17.78 -9.44
CA LEU A 88 1.30 16.35 -9.18
C LEU A 88 0.21 16.09 -8.13
N HIS A 89 -0.69 15.16 -8.44
CA HIS A 89 -1.80 14.79 -7.58
C HIS A 89 -1.66 13.35 -7.15
N LEU A 90 -1.76 13.07 -5.86
CA LEU A 90 -1.90 11.70 -5.36
C LEU A 90 -3.37 11.30 -5.51
N CYS A 91 -3.66 10.35 -6.40
CA CYS A 91 -5.02 9.98 -6.80
C CYS A 91 -5.52 8.76 -6.05
N SER A 92 -4.64 7.80 -5.75
CA SER A 92 -5.02 6.65 -4.94
C SER A 92 -3.83 6.00 -4.24
N LEU A 93 -4.15 5.26 -3.18
CA LEU A 93 -3.26 4.32 -2.54
C LEU A 93 -3.87 2.93 -2.69
N GLU A 94 -3.15 2.02 -3.32
CA GLU A 94 -3.45 0.60 -3.29
C GLU A 94 -2.60 -0.07 -2.22
N ALA A 95 -3.20 -0.92 -1.38
CA ALA A 95 -2.50 -1.64 -0.32
C ALA A 95 -2.88 -3.13 -0.33
N ARG A 96 -1.88 -3.98 -0.14
CA ARG A 96 -2.02 -5.43 -0.22
C ARG A 96 -1.12 -6.12 0.80
N MET A 97 -1.66 -7.04 1.58
CA MET A 97 -0.90 -7.90 2.49
C MET A 97 -0.93 -9.34 1.96
N GLN A 98 -2.04 -10.05 2.14
CA GLN A 98 -2.39 -11.29 1.45
C GLN A 98 -3.81 -11.19 0.85
N GLY A 99 -4.00 -11.74 -0.35
CA GLY A 99 -5.29 -11.70 -1.04
C GLY A 99 -5.52 -10.45 -1.90
N GLU A 100 -6.78 -9.98 -1.93
CA GLU A 100 -7.25 -8.89 -2.79
C GLU A 100 -6.74 -7.52 -2.32
N PRO A 101 -6.28 -6.66 -3.24
CA PRO A 101 -5.84 -5.31 -2.91
C PRO A 101 -7.01 -4.44 -2.42
N GLN A 102 -6.74 -3.58 -1.44
CA GLN A 102 -7.64 -2.52 -1.02
C GLN A 102 -7.20 -1.21 -1.66
N VAL A 103 -8.14 -0.53 -2.33
CA VAL A 103 -7.88 0.76 -2.99
C VAL A 103 -8.53 1.89 -2.21
N TYR A 104 -7.72 2.89 -1.84
CA TYR A 104 -8.14 4.12 -1.19
C TYR A 104 -8.07 5.25 -2.20
N MET A 105 -9.23 5.74 -2.64
CA MET A 105 -9.31 6.89 -3.54
C MET A 105 -9.03 8.18 -2.77
N ILE A 106 -8.17 9.02 -3.32
CA ILE A 106 -7.75 10.30 -2.73
C ILE A 106 -8.23 11.39 -3.69
N PRO A 107 -9.26 12.17 -3.32
CA PRO A 107 -9.73 13.25 -4.17
C PRO A 107 -8.61 14.26 -4.45
N LYS A 108 -8.59 14.83 -5.65
CA LYS A 108 -7.62 15.87 -6.02
C LYS A 108 -7.58 16.98 -4.98
N ASP A 109 -6.38 17.41 -4.64
CA ASP A 109 -6.09 18.42 -3.62
C ASP A 109 -6.53 18.08 -2.18
N GLN A 110 -7.00 16.86 -1.91
CA GLN A 110 -7.43 16.40 -0.57
C GLN A 110 -6.47 15.39 0.04
N TYR A 111 -5.20 15.75 0.13
CA TYR A 111 -4.13 14.87 0.62
C TYR A 111 -4.32 14.41 2.08
N ARG A 112 -5.14 15.12 2.86
CA ARG A 112 -5.56 14.69 4.21
C ARG A 112 -6.35 13.38 4.21
N ALA A 113 -6.97 13.04 3.07
CA ALA A 113 -7.71 11.80 2.86
C ALA A 113 -6.81 10.56 2.72
N LEU A 114 -5.49 10.73 2.53
CA LEU A 114 -4.53 9.63 2.61
C LEU A 114 -4.67 8.98 4.00
N PRO A 115 -5.07 7.70 4.10
CA PRO A 115 -5.15 7.02 5.40
C PRO A 115 -3.76 6.90 6.02
N ASP A 116 -3.73 6.69 7.33
CA ASP A 116 -2.49 6.41 8.04
C ASP A 116 -2.04 4.94 7.79
N ALA A 117 -0.72 4.71 7.65
CA ALA A 117 -0.17 3.39 7.31
C ALA A 117 -0.58 2.28 8.30
N GLN A 118 -0.54 2.58 9.60
CA GLN A 118 -0.95 1.64 10.65
C GLN A 118 -2.45 1.33 10.57
N THR A 119 -3.26 2.34 10.26
CA THR A 119 -4.71 2.16 10.06
C THR A 119 -5.00 1.26 8.87
N VAL A 120 -4.24 1.39 7.77
CA VAL A 120 -4.37 0.50 6.61
C VAL A 120 -3.99 -0.93 6.97
N TYR A 121 -2.86 -1.15 7.65
CA TYR A 121 -2.45 -2.48 8.11
C TYR A 121 -3.53 -3.14 8.98
N GLN A 122 -4.05 -2.42 9.98
CA GLN A 122 -5.11 -2.93 10.85
C GLN A 122 -6.36 -3.36 10.07
N ARG A 123 -6.76 -2.60 9.04
CA ARG A 123 -7.91 -2.96 8.20
C ARG A 123 -7.63 -4.21 7.37
N LEU A 124 -6.47 -4.31 6.74
CA LEU A 124 -6.09 -5.48 5.95
C LEU A 124 -6.04 -6.74 6.82
N HIS A 125 -5.44 -6.65 8.00
CA HIS A 125 -5.34 -7.75 8.95
C HIS A 125 -6.72 -8.23 9.45
N LEU A 126 -7.70 -7.33 9.60
CA LEU A 126 -9.08 -7.70 9.94
C LEU A 126 -9.79 -8.40 8.78
N VAL A 127 -9.55 -7.98 7.53
CA VAL A 127 -10.15 -8.61 6.34
C VAL A 127 -9.63 -10.04 6.17
N GLU A 128 -8.32 -10.26 6.34
CA GLU A 128 -7.74 -11.60 6.28
C GLU A 128 -8.31 -12.54 7.35
N LYS A 129 -8.45 -12.08 8.60
CA LYS A 129 -9.06 -12.88 9.67
C LYS A 129 -10.50 -13.30 9.37
N LYS A 130 -11.26 -12.43 8.69
CA LYS A 130 -12.65 -12.75 8.27
C LYS A 130 -12.69 -13.75 7.11
N ASN A 131 -11.68 -13.72 6.24
CA ASN A 131 -11.58 -14.57 5.06
C ASN A 131 -10.87 -15.91 5.32
N LEU A 132 -10.32 -16.12 6.52
CA LEU A 132 -9.79 -17.42 6.93
C LEU A 132 -10.94 -18.44 6.95
N PRO A 133 -10.93 -19.48 6.09
CA PRO A 133 -12.07 -20.37 5.96
C PRO A 133 -12.34 -21.09 7.28
N GLN A 134 -13.62 -21.16 7.67
CA GLN A 134 -14.17 -22.05 8.70
C GLN A 134 -13.83 -23.55 8.49
N ALA A 135 -13.08 -23.89 7.43
CA ALA A 135 -12.61 -25.23 7.08
C ALA A 135 -11.70 -25.88 8.14
N LEU A 136 -11.15 -25.13 9.11
CA LEU A 136 -10.42 -25.71 10.24
C LEU A 136 -11.31 -26.01 11.47
N GLN A 137 -12.57 -25.56 11.51
CA GLN A 137 -13.48 -25.80 12.65
C GLN A 137 -14.45 -26.98 12.46
N ALA A 138 -14.45 -27.64 11.30
CA ALA A 138 -15.32 -28.78 11.03
C ALA A 138 -14.52 -30.06 10.69
N ARG A 139 -13.64 -30.49 11.59
CA ARG A 139 -13.31 -31.92 11.65
C ARG A 139 -14.20 -32.55 12.74
N PRO A 140 -15.25 -33.32 12.39
CA PRO A 140 -15.92 -34.13 13.40
C PRO A 140 -14.88 -35.08 14.00
N SER A 141 -14.77 -35.09 15.34
CA SER A 141 -13.99 -36.09 16.06
C SER A 141 -14.32 -37.49 15.54
N PRO A 142 -13.34 -38.36 15.30
CA PRO A 142 -13.63 -39.75 14.98
C PRO A 142 -14.46 -40.37 16.10
N ALA A 143 -15.61 -40.95 15.73
CA ALA A 143 -16.55 -41.56 16.66
C ALA A 143 -15.84 -42.66 17.49
N PRO A 144 -16.22 -42.83 18.78
CA PRO A 144 -15.63 -43.87 19.62
C PRO A 144 -15.90 -45.25 19.02
N GLY A 145 -14.83 -46.02 18.81
CA GLY A 145 -14.86 -47.34 18.20
C GLY A 145 -15.85 -48.27 18.89
N LYS A 146 -16.73 -48.89 18.10
CA LYS A 146 -17.53 -50.03 18.54
C LYS A 146 -16.58 -51.20 18.79
N ALA A 147 -16.51 -51.63 20.05
CA ALA A 147 -15.84 -52.85 20.45
C ALA A 147 -16.44 -54.07 19.73
N ILE A 148 -15.58 -54.86 19.11
CA ILE A 148 -15.93 -56.14 18.48
C ILE A 148 -16.06 -57.19 19.60
N PRO A 149 -17.20 -57.85 19.80
CA PRO A 149 -17.27 -58.97 20.72
C PRO A 149 -16.69 -60.22 20.05
N ARG A 150 -15.60 -60.75 20.61
CA ARG A 150 -15.12 -62.10 20.31
C ARG A 150 -16.04 -63.09 21.02
N HIS A 151 -16.84 -63.84 20.27
CA HIS A 151 -17.45 -65.06 20.78
C HIS A 151 -16.52 -66.25 20.55
N ARG A 152 -16.33 -67.00 21.64
CA ARG A 152 -15.66 -68.30 21.74
C ARG A 152 -16.56 -69.40 21.22
#